data_AF-A0A957ZFD9-F1
#
_entry.id   AF-A0A957ZFD9-F1
#
_cell.length_a   1.000
_cell.length_b   1.000
_cell.length_c   1.000
_cell.angle_alpha   90.00
_cell.angle_beta   90.00
_cell.angle_gamma   90.00
#
_symmetry.space_group_name_H-M   'P 1'
#
loop_
_entity.id
_entity.type
_entity.pdbx_description
1 polymer ?
#
loop_
_entity_poly.entity_id
_entity_poly.type
_entity_poly.pdbx_seq_one_letter_code
_entity_poly.pdbx_strand_id
1 'polypeptide(L)' 'MAKKCDNEEDLRDARTRVHAAKVALGERGPVWWTDGAPDYNRHKVWNTPYGVWYEKLTQE' A
#
# COMPACT_ATOMS: atom_id res chain seq x y z
N MET A 1 18.47 27.67 -0.60
CA MET A 1 17.05 27.23 -0.60
C MET A 1 16.90 26.13 -1.64
N ALA A 2 16.66 24.89 -1.22
CA ALA A 2 16.61 23.74 -2.12
C ALA A 2 15.27 23.71 -2.88
N LYS A 3 15.35 23.66 -4.21
CA LYS A 3 14.23 23.63 -5.16
C LYS A 3 13.52 22.27 -5.05
N LYS A 4 12.48 22.17 -4.22
CA LYS A 4 11.68 20.96 -3.98
C LYS A 4 10.41 20.87 -4.83
N CYS A 5 10.23 21.78 -5.79
CA CYS A 5 8.98 21.95 -6.52
C CYS A 5 8.95 21.29 -7.92
N ASP A 6 10.09 21.09 -8.58
CA ASP A 6 10.14 20.45 -9.92
C ASP A 6 9.90 18.93 -9.86
N ASN A 7 10.11 18.30 -8.70
CA ASN A 7 10.09 16.85 -8.57
C ASN A 7 8.73 16.25 -8.21
N GLU A 8 7.76 17.05 -7.72
CA GLU A 8 6.51 16.48 -7.18
C GLU A 8 5.54 16.02 -8.26
N GLU A 9 5.43 16.77 -9.36
CA GLU A 9 4.63 16.38 -10.52
C GLU A 9 5.25 15.19 -11.25
N ASP A 10 6.57 15.19 -11.48
CA ASP A 10 7.30 14.06 -12.06
C ASP A 10 7.15 12.78 -11.23
N LEU A 11 7.21 12.89 -9.90
CA LEU A 11 6.98 11.76 -9.00
C LEU A 11 5.53 11.28 -9.04
N ARG A 12 4.56 12.18 -9.22
CA ARG A 12 3.14 11.82 -9.33
C ARG A 12 2.86 11.08 -10.63
N ASP A 13 3.46 11.52 -11.73
CA ASP A 13 3.36 10.87 -13.04
C ASP A 13 4.02 9.50 -13.02
N ALA A 14 5.22 9.39 -12.45
CA ALA A 14 5.90 8.11 -12.28
C ALA A 14 5.05 7.12 -11.45
N ARG A 15 4.47 7.59 -10.33
CA ARG A 15 3.55 6.78 -9.49
C ARG A 15 2.32 6.34 -10.25
N THR A 16 1.75 7.20 -11.10
CA THR A 16 0.58 6.89 -11.91
C THR A 16 0.88 5.80 -12.95
N ARG A 17 2.02 5.90 -13.64
CA ARG A 17 2.47 4.89 -14.62
C ARG A 17 2.71 3.54 -13.96
N VAL A 18 3.39 3.52 -12.81
CA VAL A 18 3.59 2.30 -12.03
C VAL A 18 2.26 1.73 -11.56
N HIS A 19 1.34 2.57 -11.09
CA HIS A 19 0.02 2.11 -10.68
C HIS A 19 -0.73 1.44 -11.84
N ALA A 20 -0.77 2.07 -13.02
CA ALA A 20 -1.40 1.51 -14.21
C ALA A 20 -0.76 0.16 -14.61
N ALA A 21 0.58 0.06 -14.57
CA ALA A 21 1.28 -1.20 -14.83
C ALA A 21 0.92 -2.29 -13.81
N LYS A 22 0.88 -1.97 -12.51
CA LYS A 22 0.49 -2.93 -11.45
C LYS A 22 -0.95 -3.41 -11.59
N VAL A 23 -1.86 -2.53 -12.00
CA VAL A 23 -3.26 -2.89 -12.28
C VAL A 23 -3.32 -3.82 -13.50
N ALA A 24 -2.61 -3.49 -14.59
CA ALA A 24 -2.57 -4.31 -15.80
C ALA A 24 -1.96 -5.70 -15.57
N LEU A 25 -0.98 -5.81 -14.65
CA LEU A 25 -0.37 -7.07 -14.23
C LEU A 25 -1.23 -7.88 -13.25
N GLY A 26 -2.36 -7.34 -12.79
CA GLY A 26 -3.27 -8.02 -11.85
C GLY A 26 -2.86 -7.94 -10.38
N GLU A 27 -1.76 -7.26 -10.04
CA GLU A 27 -1.30 -7.08 -8.64
C GLU A 27 -2.26 -6.21 -7.80
N ARG A 28 -3.09 -5.40 -8.47
CA ARG A 28 -4.20 -4.64 -7.86
C ARG A 28 -5.58 -5.17 -8.28
N GLY A 29 -5.65 -6.42 -8.71
CA GLY A 29 -6.88 -7.18 -8.91
C GLY A 29 -7.31 -7.90 -7.63
N PRO A 30 -8.21 -8.90 -7.72
CA PRO A 30 -8.53 -9.79 -6.60
C PRO A 30 -7.25 -10.31 -5.96
N VAL A 31 -7.28 -10.47 -4.64
CA VAL A 31 -6.15 -11.01 -3.89
C VAL A 31 -5.66 -12.32 -4.53
N TRP A 32 -4.35 -12.46 -4.69
CA TRP A 32 -3.74 -13.63 -5.32
C TRP A 32 -3.72 -14.86 -4.39
N TRP A 33 -4.18 -14.69 -3.14
CA TRP A 33 -4.38 -15.78 -2.17
C TRP A 33 -5.82 -16.29 -2.20
N THR A 34 -6.01 -17.59 -1.97
CA THR A 34 -7.31 -18.26 -2.03
C THR A 34 -7.86 -18.64 -0.64
N ASP A 35 -7.21 -18.20 0.44
CA ASP A 35 -7.56 -18.56 1.82
C ASP A 35 -8.78 -17.78 2.37
N GLY A 36 -9.36 -16.89 1.57
CA GLY A 36 -10.50 -16.06 1.96
C GLY A 36 -10.14 -14.91 2.91
N ALA A 37 -8.86 -14.66 3.18
CA ALA A 37 -8.44 -13.54 4.00
C ALA A 37 -8.83 -12.21 3.31
N PRO A 38 -9.41 -11.26 4.06
CA PRO A 38 -9.80 -9.96 3.52
C PRO A 38 -8.59 -9.11 3.12
N ASP A 39 -8.72 -8.31 2.05
CA ASP A 39 -7.73 -7.31 1.67
C ASP A 39 -7.81 -6.09 2.60
N TYR A 40 -6.76 -5.86 3.38
CA TYR A 40 -6.64 -4.69 4.25
C TYR A 40 -5.90 -3.51 3.59
N ASN A 41 -5.67 -3.54 2.28
CA ASN A 41 -5.03 -2.43 1.57
C ASN A 41 -5.83 -1.13 1.73
N ARG A 42 -5.13 -0.01 1.99
CA ARG A 42 -5.71 1.31 2.31
C ARG A 42 -6.53 1.37 3.62
N HIS A 43 -6.51 0.33 4.46
CA HIS A 43 -7.02 0.40 5.83
C HIS A 43 -5.93 0.92 6.78
N LYS A 44 -6.36 1.61 7.85
CA LYS A 44 -5.43 2.05 8.91
C LYS A 44 -5.01 0.83 9.73
N VAL A 45 -3.72 0.68 10.02
CA VAL A 45 -3.15 -0.51 10.69
C VAL A 45 -3.88 -0.89 11.98
N TRP A 46 -4.24 0.09 12.82
CA TRP A 46 -4.97 -0.15 14.08
C TRP A 46 -6.40 -0.65 13.90
N ASN A 47 -7.01 -0.43 12.72
CA ASN A 47 -8.32 -0.99 12.37
C ASN A 47 -8.22 -2.37 11.71
N THR A 48 -7.02 -2.96 11.69
CA THR A 48 -6.76 -4.27 11.09
C THR A 48 -6.22 -5.23 12.15
N PRO A 49 -6.33 -6.56 11.94
CA PRO A 49 -5.75 -7.56 12.82
C PRO A 49 -4.23 -7.37 13.05
N TYR A 50 -3.54 -6.71 12.12
CA TYR A 50 -2.12 -6.38 12.26
C TYR A 50 -1.82 -5.45 13.44
N GLY A 51 -2.74 -4.55 13.80
CA GLY A 51 -2.57 -3.70 14.99
C GLY A 51 -2.53 -4.52 16.27
N VAL A 52 -3.50 -5.41 16.43
CA VAL A 52 -3.59 -6.32 17.60
C VAL A 52 -2.38 -7.26 17.65
N TRP A 53 -1.92 -7.78 16.51
CA TRP A 53 -0.74 -8.62 16.44
C TRP A 53 0.53 -7.85 16.83
N TYR A 54 0.70 -6.62 16.34
CA TYR A 54 1.86 -5.79 16.67
C TYR A 54 1.90 -5.44 18.16
N GLU A 55 0.76 -5.07 18.75
CA GLU A 55 0.68 -4.78 20.19
C GLU A 55 1.17 -5.96 21.03
N LYS A 56 0.77 -7.20 20.66
CA LYS A 56 1.23 -8.43 21.32
C LYS A 56 2.74 -8.65 21.22
N LEU A 57 3.38 -8.21 20.13
CA LEU A 57 4.83 -8.33 19.97
C LEU A 57 5.62 -7.32 20.80
N THR A 58 5.04 -6.15 21.07
CA THR A 58 5.69 -5.11 21.91
C THR A 58 5.51 -5.30 23.41
N GLN A 59 4.72 -6.29 23.85
CA GLN A 59 4.52 -6.59 25.27
C GLN A 59 5.56 -7.57 25.86
N GLU A 60 6.65 -7.84 25.13
CA GLU A 60 7.82 -8.62 25.62
C GLU A 60 9.00 -7.72 26.00
#